data_AF-A0A426XNH8-F1
#
_entry.id   AF-A0A426XNH8-F1
#
_cell.length_a   1.000
_cell.length_b   1.000
_cell.length_c   1.000
_cell.angle_alpha   90.00
_cell.angle_beta   90.00
_cell.angle_gamma   90.00
#
_symmetry.space_group_name_H-M   'P 1'
#
loop_
_entity.id
_entity.type
_entity.pdbx_description
1 polymer ?
#
loop_
_entity_poly.entity_id
_entity_poly.type
_entity_poly.pdbx_seq_one_letter_code
_entity_poly.pdbx_strand_id
1 'polypeptide(L)' 'MRLRQKGGERKERWGGWRAWYYREEVAGWVVEFEEGLTLATVRGAGHQVPVFAPDRALALLSHFLGDQSLPSSRFG' A
#
# COMPACT_ATOMS: atom_id res chain seq x y z
N MET A 1 -21.62 40.62 -9.95
CA MET A 1 -22.04 39.25 -10.30
C MET A 1 -21.35 38.85 -11.60
N ARG A 2 -20.36 37.95 -11.55
CA ARG A 2 -19.62 37.40 -12.70
C ARG A 2 -19.42 35.91 -12.42
N LEU A 3 -19.93 35.07 -13.30
CA LEU A 3 -19.80 33.60 -13.26
C LEU A 3 -18.56 33.15 -14.06
N ARG A 4 -18.07 31.95 -13.71
CA ARG A 4 -16.91 31.17 -14.24
C ARG A 4 -15.60 31.43 -13.48
N GLN A 5 -14.85 30.43 -13.02
CA GLN A 5 -14.75 29.05 -13.48
C GLN A 5 -14.73 28.03 -12.32
N LYS A 6 -15.36 26.89 -12.59
CA LYS A 6 -15.18 25.61 -11.92
C LYS A 6 -13.74 25.14 -12.18
N GLY A 7 -12.81 25.54 -11.32
CA GLY A 7 -11.44 25.03 -11.33
C GLY A 7 -11.48 23.57 -10.88
N GLY A 8 -11.10 22.67 -11.78
CA GLY A 8 -11.23 21.23 -11.62
C GLY A 8 -10.63 20.70 -10.34
N GLU A 9 -11.22 19.61 -9.87
CA GLU A 9 -10.69 18.71 -8.85
C GLU A 9 -9.18 18.57 -9.06
N ARG A 10 -8.38 19.13 -8.14
CA ARG A 10 -7.00 18.72 -8.01
C ARG A 10 -7.05 17.26 -7.61
N LYS A 11 -6.98 16.38 -8.62
CA LYS A 11 -6.65 14.96 -8.47
C LYS A 11 -5.57 14.87 -7.40
N GLU A 12 -5.90 14.12 -6.36
CA GLU A 12 -5.06 13.76 -5.23
C GLU A 12 -3.64 13.48 -5.76
N ARG A 13 -2.73 14.40 -5.47
CA ARG A 13 -1.40 14.46 -6.08
C ARG A 13 -0.39 13.58 -5.33
N TRP A 14 -0.88 12.57 -4.62
CA TRP A 14 -0.15 11.67 -3.74
C TRP A 14 -0.86 10.32 -3.76
N GLY A 15 -0.11 9.22 -3.84
CA GLY A 15 -0.69 7.88 -3.77
C GLY A 15 -1.40 7.70 -2.42
N GLY A 16 -2.71 7.50 -2.41
CA GLY A 16 -3.47 7.25 -1.19
C GLY A 16 -3.16 5.88 -0.58
N TRP A 17 -3.58 5.67 0.66
CA TRP A 17 -3.55 4.35 1.28
C TRP A 17 -4.37 3.35 0.45
N ARG A 18 -3.76 2.23 0.11
CA ARG A 18 -4.43 1.11 -0.58
C ARG A 18 -4.21 -0.20 0.16
N ALA A 19 -5.17 -1.10 0.07
CA ALA A 19 -4.98 -2.46 0.58
C ALA A 19 -3.89 -3.16 -0.23
N TRP A 20 -3.09 -3.98 0.45
CA TRP A 20 -2.24 -4.96 -0.22
C TRP A 20 -2.65 -6.38 0.14
N TYR A 21 -2.40 -7.30 -0.79
CA TYR A 21 -2.91 -8.65 -0.73
C TYR A 21 -1.78 -9.67 -0.66
N TYR A 22 -2.01 -10.72 0.11
CA TYR A 22 -1.21 -11.93 0.11
C TYR A 22 -2.18 -13.09 -0.06
N ARG A 23 -2.05 -13.82 -1.18
CA ARG A 23 -3.10 -14.72 -1.67
C ARG A 23 -4.42 -13.94 -1.80
N GLU A 24 -5.54 -14.55 -1.44
CA GLU A 24 -6.89 -13.97 -1.60
C GLU A 24 -7.29 -13.02 -0.44
N GLU A 25 -6.38 -12.75 0.50
CA GLU A 25 -6.67 -12.00 1.72
C GLU A 25 -5.97 -10.65 1.80
N VAL A 26 -6.63 -9.69 2.45
CA VAL A 26 -6.02 -8.39 2.80
C VAL A 26 -4.93 -8.63 3.83
N ALA A 27 -3.69 -8.42 3.40
CA ALA A 27 -2.50 -8.58 4.23
C ALA A 27 -2.13 -7.30 4.99
N GLY A 28 -2.67 -6.15 4.57
CA GLY A 28 -2.58 -4.87 5.27
C GLY A 28 -2.85 -3.69 4.34
N TRP A 29 -2.27 -2.55 4.67
CA TRP A 29 -2.37 -1.30 3.93
C TRP A 29 -0.99 -0.77 3.57
N VAL A 30 -0.86 -0.17 2.40
CA VAL A 30 0.38 0.42 1.89
C VAL A 30 0.12 1.83 1.36
N VAL A 31 1.10 2.72 1.56
CA VAL A 31 1.20 4.02 0.92
C VAL A 31 2.62 4.19 0.37
N GLU A 32 2.71 4.71 -0.84
CA GLU A 32 3.96 4.94 -1.58
C GLU A 32 4.13 6.46 -1.77
N PHE A 33 5.28 7.00 -1.37
CA PHE A 33 5.62 8.41 -1.48
C PHE A 33 6.54 8.66 -2.68
N GLU A 34 6.52 9.87 -3.24
CA GLU A 34 7.26 10.21 -4.47
C GLU A 34 8.79 10.08 -4.30
N GLU A 35 9.30 10.20 -3.08
CA GLU A 35 10.72 10.13 -2.75
C GLU A 35 11.23 8.70 -2.49
N GLY A 36 10.52 7.67 -2.96
CA GLY A 36 10.95 6.27 -2.87
C GLY A 36 10.74 5.63 -1.50
N LEU A 37 9.94 6.26 -0.62
CA LEU A 37 9.54 5.68 0.65
C LEU A 37 8.23 4.89 0.47
N THR A 38 8.19 3.67 1.00
CA THR A 38 6.97 2.87 1.12
C THR A 38 6.69 2.59 2.59
N LEU A 39 5.48 2.91 3.06
CA LEU A 39 5.01 2.53 4.39
C LEU A 39 3.94 1.46 4.26
N ALA A 40 4.17 0.31 4.87
CA ALA A 40 3.25 -0.82 4.86
C ALA A 40 2.89 -1.26 6.29
N THR A 41 1.63 -1.64 6.48
CA THR A 41 1.13 -2.31 7.68
C THR A 41 0.91 -3.78 7.41
N VAL A 42 1.01 -4.63 8.43
CA VAL A 42 0.68 -6.06 8.33
C VAL A 42 -0.50 -6.36 9.27
N ARG A 43 -1.66 -6.68 8.69
CA ARG A 43 -2.90 -6.92 9.42
C ARG A 43 -2.73 -8.10 10.39
N GLY A 44 -3.06 -7.85 11.65
CA GLY A 44 -3.04 -8.87 12.71
C GLY A 44 -1.65 -9.20 13.26
N ALA A 45 -0.59 -8.53 12.80
CA ALA A 45 0.75 -8.71 13.34
C ALA A 45 1.01 -7.77 14.53
N GLY A 46 1.70 -8.27 15.55
CA GLY A 46 2.23 -7.46 16.65
C GLY A 46 3.60 -6.85 16.33
N HIS A 47 4.33 -6.42 17.37
CA HIS A 47 5.66 -5.81 17.24
C HIS A 47 6.67 -6.68 16.47
N GLN A 48 6.62 -8.01 16.67
CA GLN A 48 7.50 -8.95 15.97
C GLN A 48 6.77 -9.57 14.76
N VAL A 49 6.62 -8.79 13.69
CA VAL A 49 5.82 -9.17 12.51
C VAL A 49 6.12 -10.60 11.99
N PRO A 50 7.38 -11.05 11.83
CA PRO A 50 7.67 -12.41 11.36
C PRO A 50 7.21 -13.53 12.29
N VAL A 51 7.00 -13.25 13.59
CA VAL A 51 6.49 -14.22 14.56
C VAL A 51 4.98 -14.40 14.42
N PHE A 52 4.24 -13.31 14.18
CA PHE A 52 2.77 -13.32 14.13
C PHE A 52 2.20 -13.56 12.74
N ALA A 53 2.94 -13.22 11.69
CA ALA A 53 2.50 -13.33 10.31
C ALA A 53 3.66 -13.72 9.38
N PRO A 54 4.28 -14.91 9.56
CA PRO A 54 5.51 -15.31 8.88
C PRO A 54 5.41 -15.22 7.35
N ASP A 55 4.33 -15.75 6.76
CA ASP A 55 4.12 -15.76 5.31
C ASP A 55 3.99 -14.34 4.73
N ARG A 56 3.23 -13.48 5.41
CA ARG A 56 3.06 -12.06 5.00
C ARG A 56 4.35 -11.26 5.18
N ALA A 57 5.12 -11.55 6.23
CA ALA A 57 6.41 -10.93 6.47
C ALA A 57 7.43 -11.28 5.38
N LEU A 58 7.51 -12.57 5.01
CA LEU A 58 8.36 -13.01 3.91
C LEU A 58 7.93 -12.40 2.59
N ALA A 59 6.63 -12.38 2.29
CA ALA A 59 6.12 -11.74 1.08
C ALA A 59 6.51 -10.26 1.02
N LEU A 60 6.32 -9.52 2.11
CA LEU A 60 6.71 -8.11 2.20
C LEU A 60 8.21 -7.93 1.97
N LEU A 61 9.05 -8.73 2.62
CA LEU A 61 10.50 -8.67 2.46
C LEU A 61 10.95 -9.01 1.03
N SER A 62 10.37 -10.03 0.40
CA SER A 62 10.69 -10.40 -0.97
C SER A 62 10.34 -9.31 -1.98
N HIS A 63 9.20 -8.62 -1.81
CA HIS A 63 8.83 -7.50 -2.66
C HIS A 63 9.78 -6.31 -2.47
N PHE A 64 10.15 -6.02 -1.22
CA PHE A 64 11.12 -4.97 -0.92
C PHE A 64 12.50 -5.24 -1.56
N LEU A 65 13.05 -6.45 -1.39
CA LEU A 65 14.35 -6.81 -1.96
C LEU A 65 14.32 -6.92 -3.49
N GLY A 66 13.14 -7.21 -4.05
CA GLY A 66 12.92 -7.34 -5.49
C GLY A 66 12.51 -6.06 -6.20
N ASP A 67 12.48 -4.91 -5.50
CA ASP A 67 12.01 -3.61 -6.01
C ASP A 67 10.63 -3.70 -6.69
N GLN A 68 9.70 -4.43 -6.05
CA GLN A 68 8.35 -4.67 -6.55
C GLN A 68 7.31 -4.03 -5.60
N SER A 69 6.33 -3.33 -6.16
CA SER A 69 5.18 -2.83 -5.39
C SER A 69 4.37 -3.99 -4.80
N LEU A 70 3.84 -3.81 -3.58
CA LEU A 70 2.97 -4.82 -2.96
C LEU A 70 1.68 -5.00 -3.78
N PRO A 71 1.14 -6.24 -3.93
CA PRO A 71 -0.01 -6.52 -4.79
C PRO A 71 -1.25 -5.72 -4.41
N SER A 72 -1.91 -5.09 -5.39
CA SER A 72 -3.12 -4.27 -5.18
C SER A 72 -4.44 -5.01 -5.46
N SER A 73 -4.37 -6.25 -5.92
CA SER A 73 -5.51 -7.12 -6.25
C SER A 73 -5.42 -8.45 -5.52
N ARG A 74 -6.59 -9.05 -5.21
CA ARG A 74 -6.71 -10.41 -4.65
C ARG A 74 -6.26 -11.50 -5.60
N PHE A 75 -6.38 -11.23 -6.90
CA PHE A 75 -5.99 -12.13 -7.97
C PHE A 75 -4.90 -11.40 -8.76
N GLY A 76 -3.68 -11.95 -8.69
CA GLY A 76 -2.51 -11.49 -9.41
C GLY A 76 -2.06 -12.56 -10.39
#